data_AF-A0A199UCZ8-F1
#
_entry.id   AF-A0A199UCZ8-F1
#
_cell.length_a   1.000
_cell.length_b   1.000
_cell.length_c   1.000
_cell.angle_alpha   90.00
_cell.angle_beta   90.00
_cell.angle_gamma   90.00
#
_symmetry.space_group_name_H-M   'P 1'
#
loop_
_entity.id
_entity.type
_entity.pdbx_description
1 polymer ?
#
loop_
_entity_poly.entity_id
_entity_poly.type
_entity_poly.pdbx_seq_one_letter_code
_entity_poly.pdbx_strand_id
1 'polypeptide(L)'
;MEEVEETYIMVKPDGVQRGLEHYKDLKGKSFYPKLIDYITSGPVVSMAWEGVGVVASARKLIGATNPLQAEPGTIRGDLAVQTGRNVVHGSDSPENGKREVALWFKEGELCEWMPAQAPWLRE
;
A
#
# COMPACT_ATOMS: atom_id res chain seq x y z
N MET A 1 -8.21 -1.52 25.35
CA MET A 1 -7.59 -2.32 24.28
C MET A 1 -7.80 -1.54 23.01
N GLU A 2 -6.72 -1.11 22.38
CA GLU A 2 -6.78 -0.44 21.07
C GLU A 2 -7.03 -1.48 19.98
N GLU A 3 -7.74 -1.10 18.92
CA GLU A 3 -7.97 -2.00 17.79
C GLU A 3 -6.71 -2.08 16.93
N VAL A 4 -6.21 -3.30 16.75
CA VAL A 4 -5.11 -3.59 15.84
C VAL A 4 -5.68 -3.77 14.44
N GLU A 5 -5.14 -3.04 13.48
CA GLU A 5 -5.55 -3.06 12.08
C GLU A 5 -4.40 -3.50 11.16
N GLU A 6 -4.77 -3.93 9.96
CA GLU A 6 -3.84 -4.33 8.88
C GLU A 6 -3.93 -3.35 7.71
N THR A 7 -2.81 -3.06 7.08
CA THR A 7 -2.74 -2.29 5.83
C THR A 7 -1.96 -3.03 4.75
N TYR A 8 -2.42 -2.94 3.51
CA TYR A 8 -1.68 -3.41 2.35
C TYR A 8 -0.73 -2.32 1.86
N ILE A 9 0.56 -2.63 1.77
CA ILE A 9 1.58 -1.76 1.18
C ILE A 9 2.21 -2.46 -0.01
N MET A 10 2.42 -1.73 -1.10
CA MET A 10 2.95 -2.27 -2.35
C MET A 10 4.03 -1.37 -2.93
N VAL A 11 5.25 -1.89 -3.04
CA VAL A 11 6.29 -1.26 -3.89
C VAL A 11 5.97 -1.58 -5.35
N LYS A 12 6.06 -0.57 -6.24
CA LYS A 12 5.46 -0.64 -7.58
C LYS A 12 6.32 -1.36 -8.66
N PRO A 13 5.89 -2.54 -9.20
CA PRO A 13 5.92 -3.05 -10.62
C PRO A 13 7.07 -3.12 -11.66
N ASP A 14 7.52 -4.39 -11.90
CA ASP A 14 8.27 -5.12 -13.02
C ASP A 14 7.77 -6.56 -13.59
N GLY A 15 6.54 -6.83 -14.11
CA GLY A 15 5.83 -8.13 -14.47
C GLY A 15 4.26 -8.09 -14.66
N VAL A 16 3.36 -8.97 -14.11
CA VAL A 16 1.84 -8.91 -14.32
C VAL A 16 0.88 -9.46 -13.18
N GLN A 17 -0.37 -8.94 -13.04
CA GLN A 17 -1.70 -9.66 -13.11
C GLN A 17 -2.86 -9.20 -12.15
N ARG A 18 -2.63 -8.89 -10.88
CA ARG A 18 -3.71 -8.55 -9.89
C ARG A 18 -4.26 -7.11 -10.01
N GLY A 19 -3.61 -6.25 -10.77
CA GLY A 19 -3.93 -4.82 -10.87
C GLY A 19 -5.36 -4.48 -11.32
N LEU A 20 -5.98 -5.32 -12.15
CA LEU A 20 -7.34 -5.10 -12.68
C LEU A 20 -8.42 -5.13 -11.60
N GLU A 21 -8.35 -6.10 -10.67
CA GLU A 21 -9.32 -6.21 -9.57
C GLU A 21 -9.00 -5.23 -8.44
N HIS A 22 -7.71 -4.98 -8.19
CA HIS A 22 -7.26 -3.99 -7.22
C HIS A 22 -7.76 -2.58 -7.59
N TYR A 23 -7.57 -2.13 -8.84
CA TYR A 23 -7.96 -0.81 -9.32
C TYR A 23 -9.37 -0.74 -9.96
N LYS A 24 -10.26 -1.72 -9.75
CA LYS A 24 -11.57 -1.78 -10.42
C LYS A 24 -12.41 -0.50 -10.28
N ASP A 25 -12.32 0.17 -9.14
CA ASP A 25 -13.06 1.40 -8.81
C ASP A 25 -12.59 2.60 -9.67
N LEU A 26 -11.44 2.47 -10.34
CA LEU A 26 -10.85 3.45 -11.25
C LEU A 26 -11.16 3.15 -12.73
N LYS A 27 -11.85 2.05 -13.07
CA LYS A 27 -12.07 1.57 -14.45
C LYS A 27 -12.66 2.60 -15.42
N GLY A 28 -13.43 3.57 -14.91
CA GLY A 28 -14.01 4.67 -15.68
C GLY A 28 -13.12 5.92 -15.86
N LYS A 29 -11.90 5.93 -15.32
CA LYS A 29 -10.98 7.09 -15.40
C LYS A 29 -10.12 7.02 -16.66
N SER A 30 -9.86 8.17 -17.30
CA SER A 30 -9.08 8.27 -18.54
C SER A 30 -7.63 7.74 -18.43
N PHE A 31 -7.05 7.75 -17.22
CA PHE A 31 -5.72 7.20 -16.96
C PHE A 31 -5.72 5.69 -16.65
N TYR A 32 -6.88 5.05 -16.51
CA TYR A 32 -6.98 3.65 -16.07
C TYR A 32 -6.22 2.65 -16.95
N PRO A 33 -6.31 2.69 -18.30
CA PRO A 33 -5.53 1.77 -19.14
C PRO A 33 -4.03 1.89 -18.85
N LYS A 34 -3.50 3.12 -18.82
CA LYS A 34 -2.08 3.38 -18.52
C LYS A 34 -1.67 3.00 -17.08
N LEU A 35 -2.61 3.04 -16.13
CA LEU A 35 -2.38 2.58 -14.75
C LEU A 35 -2.26 1.06 -14.71
N ILE A 36 -3.13 0.35 -15.45
CA ILE A 36 -3.03 -1.11 -15.59
C ILE A 36 -1.74 -1.47 -16.33
N ASP A 37 -1.48 -0.89 -17.51
CA ASP A 37 -0.25 -1.13 -18.28
C ASP A 37 1.03 -0.89 -17.48
N TYR A 38 1.00 0.03 -16.50
CA TYR A 38 2.12 0.26 -15.59
C TYR A 38 2.16 -0.72 -14.42
N ILE A 39 1.06 -0.96 -13.71
CA ILE A 39 1.05 -1.89 -12.58
C ILE A 39 1.20 -3.35 -13.04
N THR A 40 0.88 -3.64 -14.31
CA THR A 40 1.13 -4.91 -15.02
C THR A 40 2.17 -4.75 -16.13
N SER A 41 2.96 -3.69 -16.08
CA SER A 41 4.39 -3.87 -16.29
C SER A 41 5.03 -4.35 -14.99
N GLY A 42 4.24 -4.85 -13.97
CA GLY A 42 4.54 -5.38 -12.62
C GLY A 42 3.96 -6.71 -12.10
N PRO A 43 4.73 -7.59 -11.37
CA PRO A 43 4.22 -8.09 -10.12
C PRO A 43 4.27 -6.87 -9.19
N VAL A 44 5.15 -6.86 -8.17
CA VAL A 44 5.10 -6.06 -6.95
C VAL A 44 6.20 -6.48 -5.98
N VAL A 45 6.46 -5.66 -4.96
CA VAL A 45 6.66 -6.22 -3.61
C VAL A 45 5.39 -5.92 -2.81
N SER A 46 4.57 -6.95 -2.60
CA SER A 46 3.38 -6.91 -1.74
C SER A 46 3.80 -7.11 -0.28
N MET A 47 3.24 -6.31 0.63
CA MET A 47 3.46 -6.40 2.06
C MET A 47 2.12 -6.20 2.79
N ALA A 48 1.92 -6.95 3.88
CA ALA A 48 0.91 -6.66 4.89
C ALA A 48 1.62 -6.14 6.14
N TRP A 49 1.12 -5.05 6.72
CA TRP A 49 1.67 -4.46 7.94
C TRP A 49 0.56 -4.34 9.00
N GLU A 50 0.87 -4.79 10.22
CA GLU A 50 -0.03 -4.77 11.38
C GLU A 50 0.34 -3.63 12.34
N GLY A 51 -0.65 -2.97 12.93
CA GLY A 51 -0.46 -2.07 14.06
C GLY A 51 -1.72 -1.30 14.43
N VAL A 52 -1.69 -0.55 15.53
CA VAL A 52 -2.77 0.39 15.87
C VAL A 52 -2.65 1.62 14.96
N GLY A 53 -3.70 1.96 14.22
CA GLY A 53 -3.70 3.10 13.28
C GLY A 53 -2.68 2.97 12.13
N VAL A 54 -2.23 1.76 11.80
CA VAL A 54 -1.20 1.50 10.78
C VAL A 54 -1.60 1.98 9.39
N VAL A 55 -2.89 1.98 9.04
CA VAL A 55 -3.40 2.48 7.76
C VAL A 55 -3.16 3.98 7.64
N ALA A 56 -3.63 4.75 8.62
CA ALA A 56 -3.46 6.21 8.65
C ALA A 56 -1.97 6.60 8.77
N SER A 57 -1.21 5.85 9.58
CA SER A 57 0.23 6.03 9.74
C SER A 57 0.99 5.77 8.43
N ALA A 58 0.79 4.62 7.79
CA ALA A 58 1.43 4.28 6.52
C ALA A 58 1.09 5.30 5.42
N ARG A 59 -0.18 5.74 5.33
CA ARG A 59 -0.60 6.82 4.43
C ARG A 59 0.17 8.13 4.66
N LYS A 60 0.43 8.48 5.92
CA LYS A 60 1.22 9.67 6.29
C LYS A 60 2.70 9.53 5.93
N LEU A 61 3.31 8.37 6.22
CA LEU A 61 4.71 8.07 5.86
C LEU A 61 4.92 8.03 4.34
N ILE A 62 3.94 7.52 3.59
CA ILE A 62 3.97 7.45 2.13
C ILE A 62 3.93 8.85 1.47
N GLY A 63 3.17 9.79 2.05
CA GLY A 63 3.00 11.13 1.51
C GLY A 63 1.97 11.24 0.36
N ALA A 64 1.75 12.47 -0.12
CA ALA A 64 0.70 12.79 -1.10
C ALA A 64 0.83 11.98 -2.41
N THR A 65 -0.30 11.76 -3.10
CA THR A 65 -0.33 10.96 -4.34
C THR A 65 0.50 11.57 -5.46
N ASN A 66 0.56 12.91 -5.53
CA ASN A 66 1.48 13.66 -6.36
C ASN A 66 2.78 13.91 -5.57
N PRO A 67 3.94 13.37 -5.99
CA PRO A 67 5.20 13.56 -5.27
C PRO A 67 5.62 15.03 -5.12
N LEU A 68 5.29 15.89 -6.09
CA LEU A 68 5.57 17.33 -6.02
C LEU A 68 4.71 18.09 -4.99
N GLN A 69 3.82 17.38 -4.28
CA GLN A 69 3.00 17.86 -3.17
C GLN A 69 3.18 16.97 -1.92
N ALA A 70 4.17 16.08 -1.92
CA ALA A 70 4.52 15.25 -0.77
C ALA A 70 5.67 15.93 -0.01
N GLU A 71 5.51 16.08 1.29
CA GLU A 71 6.51 16.77 2.12
C GLU A 71 7.83 15.99 2.19
N PRO A 72 8.99 16.69 2.29
CA PRO A 72 10.27 16.05 2.60
C PRO A 72 10.19 15.20 3.87
N GLY A 73 10.88 14.05 3.88
CA GLY A 73 10.77 13.03 4.91
C GLY A 73 9.62 12.03 4.71
N THR A 74 8.80 12.20 3.66
CA THR A 74 7.86 11.17 3.20
C THR A 74 8.44 10.37 2.04
N ILE A 75 8.06 9.10 1.91
CA ILE A 75 8.60 8.19 0.88
C ILE A 75 8.48 8.79 -0.53
N ARG A 76 7.36 9.45 -0.85
CA ARG A 76 7.19 10.10 -2.16
C ARG A 76 7.86 11.46 -2.28
N GLY A 77 7.93 12.25 -1.21
CA GLY A 77 8.63 13.54 -1.22
C GLY A 77 10.13 13.39 -1.45
N ASP A 78 10.72 12.33 -0.89
CA ASP A 78 12.16 12.08 -0.98
C ASP A 78 12.57 11.27 -2.22
N LEU A 79 11.70 10.37 -2.72
CA LEU A 79 12.08 9.34 -3.71
C LEU A 79 11.30 9.36 -5.05
N ALA A 80 10.39 10.33 -5.27
CA ALA A 80 9.62 10.39 -6.51
C ALA A 80 9.39 11.82 -7.03
N VAL A 81 9.17 11.95 -8.34
CA VAL A 81 9.00 13.26 -9.01
C VAL A 81 7.75 13.37 -9.88
N GLN A 82 6.98 12.29 -10.05
CA GLN A 82 5.82 12.25 -10.95
C GLN A 82 4.72 11.32 -10.45
N THR A 83 3.46 11.75 -10.50
CA THR A 83 2.28 10.99 -10.03
C THR A 83 2.16 9.58 -10.62
N GLY A 84 2.49 9.42 -11.91
CA GLY A 84 2.46 8.11 -12.61
C GLY A 84 3.64 7.19 -12.29
N ARG A 85 4.58 7.64 -11.45
CA ARG A 85 5.82 6.94 -11.03
C ARG A 85 6.09 7.18 -9.55
N ASN A 86 5.04 7.16 -8.73
CA ASN A 86 5.09 7.54 -7.31
C ASN A 86 5.46 6.39 -6.33
N VAL A 87 6.31 5.47 -6.80
CA VAL A 87 7.05 4.36 -6.13
C VAL A 87 6.27 3.34 -5.26
N VAL A 88 5.23 3.75 -4.54
CA VAL A 88 4.56 2.95 -3.51
C VAL A 88 3.04 3.17 -3.53
N HIS A 89 2.28 2.18 -3.09
CA HIS A 89 0.85 2.25 -2.73
C HIS A 89 0.67 1.83 -1.28
N GLY A 90 -0.36 2.38 -0.63
CA GLY A 90 -0.83 1.98 0.69
C GLY A 90 -2.33 2.21 0.78
N SER A 91 -3.06 1.27 1.40
CA SER A 91 -4.52 1.33 1.58
C SER A 91 -4.97 2.64 2.23
N ASP A 92 -6.13 3.16 1.82
CA ASP A 92 -6.64 4.46 2.26
C ASP A 92 -7.70 4.41 3.37
N SER A 93 -8.22 3.22 3.69
CA SER A 93 -9.08 2.95 4.85
C SER A 93 -8.85 1.55 5.42
N PRO A 94 -9.25 1.25 6.67
CA PRO A 94 -9.12 -0.09 7.26
C PRO A 94 -9.91 -1.18 6.52
N GLU A 95 -11.05 -0.82 5.94
CA GLU A 95 -11.86 -1.73 5.10
C GLU A 95 -11.11 -2.07 3.81
N ASN A 96 -10.48 -1.07 3.17
CA ASN A 96 -9.64 -1.31 2.01
C ASN A 96 -8.33 -2.05 2.38
N GLY A 97 -7.78 -1.85 3.58
CA GLY A 97 -6.67 -2.63 4.12
C GLY A 97 -6.99 -4.12 4.11
N LYS A 98 -8.06 -4.52 4.81
CA LYS A 98 -8.55 -5.91 4.87
C LYS A 98 -8.86 -6.47 3.48
N ARG A 99 -9.54 -5.70 2.60
CA ARG A 99 -9.84 -6.10 1.22
C ARG A 99 -8.57 -6.33 0.38
N GLU A 100 -7.61 -5.43 0.45
CA GLU A 100 -6.40 -5.48 -0.36
C GLU A 100 -5.47 -6.61 0.11
N VAL A 101 -5.30 -6.80 1.42
CA VAL A 101 -4.55 -7.95 1.96
C VAL A 101 -5.15 -9.27 1.47
N ALA A 102 -6.48 -9.46 1.59
CA ALA A 102 -7.17 -10.67 1.12
C ALA A 102 -7.12 -10.87 -0.41
N LEU A 103 -6.90 -9.82 -1.20
CA LEU A 103 -6.72 -9.91 -2.66
C LEU A 103 -5.29 -10.32 -3.03
N TRP A 104 -4.29 -9.81 -2.30
CA TRP A 104 -2.87 -9.93 -2.64
C TRP A 104 -2.15 -11.08 -1.91
N PHE A 105 -2.67 -11.60 -0.81
CA PHE A 105 -2.13 -12.75 -0.10
C PHE A 105 -3.12 -13.93 -0.13
N LYS A 106 -2.61 -15.14 -0.33
CA LYS A 106 -3.38 -16.38 -0.19
C LYS A 106 -3.46 -16.79 1.27
N GLU A 107 -4.40 -17.69 1.57
CA GLU A 107 -4.44 -18.40 2.85
C GLU A 107 -3.09 -19.06 3.14
N GLY A 108 -2.53 -18.81 4.33
CA GLY A 108 -1.21 -19.30 4.75
C GLY A 108 0.00 -18.51 4.23
N GLU A 109 -0.17 -17.44 3.44
CA GLU A 109 0.96 -16.55 3.05
C GLU A 109 1.25 -15.45 4.10
N LEU A 110 0.32 -15.18 5.02
CA LEU A 110 0.53 -14.27 6.16
C LEU A 110 1.23 -15.01 7.31
N CYS A 111 2.23 -14.37 7.93
CA CYS A 111 3.03 -14.93 9.01
C CYS A 111 2.73 -14.20 10.33
N GLU A 112 1.95 -14.81 11.21
CA GLU A 112 1.74 -14.32 12.58
C GLU A 112 2.94 -14.64 13.47
N TRP A 113 3.39 -13.65 14.25
CA TRP A 113 4.48 -13.79 15.21
C TRP A 113 4.37 -12.72 16.30
N MET A 114 4.94 -12.97 17.49
CA MET A 114 4.99 -11.98 18.56
C MET A 114 6.31 -11.20 18.51
N PRO A 115 6.31 -9.88 18.26
CA PRO A 115 7.54 -9.10 18.27
C PRO A 115 8.15 -9.04 19.68
N ALA A 116 9.43 -9.38 19.80
CA ALA A 116 10.16 -9.26 21.07
C ALA A 116 10.18 -7.82 21.64
N GLN A 117 9.94 -6.83 20.78
CA GLN A 117 9.82 -5.41 21.13
C GLN A 117 8.40 -4.95 21.47
N ALA A 118 7.37 -5.81 21.35
CA ALA A 118 5.98 -5.40 21.55
C ALA A 118 5.70 -4.69 22.90
N PRO A 119 6.26 -5.13 24.05
CA PRO A 119 6.08 -4.44 25.34
C PRO A 119 6.76 -3.07 25.45
N TRP A 120 7.56 -2.68 24.45
CA TRP A 120 8.26 -1.38 24.39
C TRP A 120 7.68 -0.45 23.33
N LEU A 121 6.71 -0.93 22.53
CA LEU A 121 6.07 -0.20 21.43
C LEU A 121 4.58 0.07 21.69
N ARG A 122 3.94 -0.69 22.59
CA ARG A 122 2.53 -0.58 22.98
C ARG A 122 2.41 -0.81 24.49
N GLU A 123 1.46 -0.13 25.13
CA GLU A 123 1.09 -0.27 26.56
C GLU A 123 0.06 -1.40 26.80
#